data_AF-A0A820NTZ9-F1
#
_entry.id   AF-A0A820NTZ9-F1
#
_cell.length_a   1.000
_cell.length_b   1.000
_cell.length_c   1.000
_cell.angle_alpha   90.00
_cell.angle_beta   90.00
_cell.angle_gamma   90.00
#
_symmetry.space_group_name_H-M   'P 1'
#
loop_
_entity.id
_entity.type
_entity.pdbx_description
1 polymer ?
#
loop_
_entity_poly.entity_id
_entity_poly.type
_entity_poly.pdbx_seq_one_letter_code
_entity_poly.pdbx_strand_id
1 'polypeptide(L)'
;MNYNDIRQGGDPVHIYELVEEAARDEVLANGGSLSHHHGVGKIRTKWIKQAVSDLGVGTMKSIKEYLDPDNIFGSNNLIPESDAVNEHLKAKL
;
A
#
# COMPACT_ATOMS: atom_id res chain seq x y z
N MET A 1 -0.34 -16.68 -8.09
CA MET A 1 1.07 -16.98 -7.74
C MET A 1 1.48 -18.27 -8.44
N ASN A 2 2.51 -18.28 -9.29
CA ASN A 2 3.01 -19.49 -9.94
C ASN A 2 4.13 -20.09 -9.09
N TYR A 3 3.88 -21.27 -8.52
CA TYR A 3 4.80 -21.93 -7.58
C TYR A 3 6.15 -22.31 -8.21
N ASN A 4 6.21 -22.44 -9.54
CA ASN A 4 7.43 -22.80 -10.26
C ASN A 4 8.45 -21.64 -10.31
N ASP A 5 8.00 -20.39 -10.34
CA ASP A 5 8.87 -19.22 -10.42
C ASP A 5 9.66 -19.01 -9.11
N ILE A 6 9.04 -19.37 -7.98
CA ILE A 6 9.66 -19.34 -6.64
C ILE A 6 10.75 -20.41 -6.52
N ARG A 7 10.48 -21.61 -7.06
CA ARG A 7 11.33 -22.78 -6.86
C ARG A 7 12.58 -22.80 -7.75
N GLN A 8 12.54 -22.15 -8.91
CA GLN A 8 13.66 -22.09 -9.85
C GLN A 8 14.62 -20.92 -9.62
N GLY A 9 14.41 -20.12 -8.57
CA GLY A 9 15.27 -18.96 -8.29
C GLY A 9 15.09 -17.85 -9.31
N GLY A 10 13.83 -17.48 -9.60
CA GLY A 10 13.50 -16.28 -10.37
C GLY A 10 13.96 -14.98 -9.70
N ASP A 11 13.45 -13.83 -10.16
CA ASP A 11 13.80 -12.52 -9.56
C ASP A 11 13.52 -12.51 -8.04
N PRO A 12 14.56 -12.48 -7.19
CA PRO A 12 14.38 -12.63 -5.74
C PRO A 12 13.66 -11.45 -5.11
N VAL A 13 13.73 -10.25 -5.71
CA VAL A 13 13.01 -9.07 -5.21
C VAL A 13 11.53 -9.25 -5.48
N HIS A 14 11.18 -9.64 -6.71
CA HIS A 14 9.79 -9.90 -7.06
C HIS A 14 9.17 -11.04 -6.23
N ILE A 15 9.94 -12.11 -5.99
CA ILE A 15 9.49 -13.22 -5.13
C ILE A 15 9.23 -12.72 -3.71
N TYR A 16 10.12 -11.90 -3.15
CA TYR A 16 9.92 -11.30 -1.82
C TYR A 16 8.63 -10.48 -1.76
N GLU A 17 8.37 -9.62 -2.76
CA GLU A 17 7.16 -8.81 -2.82
C GLU A 17 5.89 -9.66 -2.83
N LEU A 18 5.85 -10.70 -3.66
CA LEU A 18 4.72 -11.64 -3.72
C LEU A 18 4.46 -12.34 -2.38
N VAL A 19 5.53 -12.75 -1.70
CA VAL A 19 5.42 -13.42 -0.40
C VAL A 19 4.98 -12.43 0.69
N GLU A 20 5.50 -11.20 0.69
CA GLU A 20 5.08 -10.16 1.65
C GLU A 20 3.61 -9.80 1.46
N GLU A 21 3.17 -9.65 0.22
CA GLU A 21 1.77 -9.37 -0.12
C GLU A 21 0.85 -10.47 0.36
N ALA A 22 1.14 -11.73 0.00
CA ALA A 22 0.31 -12.87 0.38
C ALA A 22 0.26 -13.05 1.90
N ALA A 23 1.39 -12.89 2.58
CA ALA A 23 1.43 -12.95 4.04
C ALA A 23 0.62 -11.82 4.68
N ARG A 24 0.64 -10.61 4.10
CA ARG A 24 -0.12 -9.47 4.61
C ARG A 24 -1.63 -9.66 4.43
N ASP A 25 -2.04 -10.12 3.26
CA ASP A 25 -3.44 -10.44 2.97
C ASP A 25 -3.98 -11.47 3.97
N GLU A 26 -3.22 -12.52 4.26
CA GLU A 26 -3.61 -13.55 5.23
C GLU A 26 -3.73 -12.99 6.66
N VAL A 27 -2.81 -12.13 7.08
CA VAL A 27 -2.89 -11.46 8.40
C VAL A 27 -4.19 -10.67 8.51
N LEU A 28 -4.55 -9.89 7.49
CA LEU A 28 -5.78 -9.09 7.50
C LEU A 28 -7.04 -9.96 7.43
N ALA A 29 -7.02 -11.02 6.63
CA ALA A 29 -8.13 -11.97 6.51
C ALA A 29 -8.45 -12.69 7.84
N ASN A 30 -7.44 -12.87 8.71
CA ASN A 30 -7.60 -13.46 10.05
C ASN A 30 -7.80 -12.41 11.17
N GLY A 31 -8.10 -11.15 10.83
CA GLY A 31 -8.39 -10.09 11.80
C GLY A 31 -7.16 -9.48 12.48
N GLY A 32 -5.95 -9.74 11.97
CA GLY A 32 -4.74 -9.07 12.42
C GLY A 32 -4.68 -7.61 11.97
N SER A 33 -3.94 -6.78 12.70
CA SER A 33 -3.71 -5.38 12.32
C SER A 33 -2.73 -5.26 11.15
N LEU A 34 -2.88 -4.22 10.31
CA LEU A 34 -1.94 -3.92 9.21
C LEU A 34 -0.47 -3.80 9.67
N SER A 35 -0.26 -3.18 10.83
CA SER A 35 1.06 -3.02 11.46
C SER A 35 0.89 -2.74 12.94
N HIS A 36 1.72 -3.37 13.79
CA HIS A 36 1.71 -3.09 15.23
C HIS A 36 2.51 -1.82 15.57
N HIS A 37 3.72 -1.68 15.03
CA HIS A 37 4.59 -0.52 15.31
C HIS A 37 5.48 -0.07 14.14
N HIS A 38 5.68 -0.90 13.11
CA HIS A 38 6.49 -0.52 11.94
C HIS A 38 5.83 0.56 11.05
N GLY A 39 4.56 0.89 11.30
CA GLY A 39 3.79 1.83 10.49
C GLY A 39 3.45 1.31 9.09
N VAL A 40 3.00 2.23 8.23
CA VAL A 40 2.53 1.93 6.87
C VAL A 40 3.56 2.32 5.80
N GLY A 41 4.09 3.55 5.87
CA GLY A 41 5.00 4.07 4.84
C GLY A 41 4.34 4.10 3.47
N LYS A 42 5.10 3.73 2.43
CA LYS A 42 4.60 3.43 1.07
C LYS A 42 4.25 1.95 0.89
N ILE A 43 5.08 1.08 1.47
CA ILE A 43 5.03 -0.38 1.28
C ILE A 43 3.67 -0.98 1.64
N ARG A 44 2.98 -0.44 2.66
CA ARG A 44 1.68 -0.94 3.11
C ARG A 44 0.48 -0.07 2.72
N THR A 45 0.68 1.00 1.94
CA THR A 45 -0.39 1.96 1.61
C THR A 45 -1.57 1.30 0.90
N LYS A 46 -1.32 0.28 0.06
CA LYS A 46 -2.38 -0.44 -0.66
C LYS A 46 -3.42 -1.11 0.24
N TRP A 47 -3.08 -1.44 1.49
CA TRP A 47 -4.02 -2.02 2.46
C TRP A 47 -4.65 -1.02 3.42
N ILE A 48 -4.26 0.27 3.38
CA ILE A 48 -4.70 1.22 4.41
C ILE A 48 -6.21 1.42 4.42
N LYS A 49 -6.87 1.35 3.25
CA LYS A 49 -8.34 1.41 3.15
C LYS A 49 -9.02 0.28 3.94
N GLN A 50 -8.44 -0.92 3.96
CA GLN A 50 -8.96 -2.05 4.75
C GLN A 50 -8.78 -1.82 6.25
N ALA A 51 -7.71 -1.11 6.64
CA ALA A 51 -7.39 -0.85 8.05
C ALA A 51 -8.21 0.30 8.67
N VAL A 52 -8.51 1.36 7.90
CA VAL A 52 -9.14 2.57 8.46
C VAL A 52 -10.41 3.04 7.72
N SER A 53 -10.89 2.29 6.72
CA SER A 53 -11.99 2.64 5.81
C SER A 53 -11.69 3.83 4.89
N ASP A 54 -12.54 4.00 3.87
CA ASP A 54 -12.48 5.16 2.97
C ASP A 54 -12.69 6.49 3.72
N LEU A 55 -13.55 6.50 4.74
CA LEU A 55 -13.76 7.68 5.59
C LEU A 55 -12.49 8.06 6.36
N GLY A 56 -11.77 7.08 6.90
CA GLY A 56 -10.51 7.32 7.60
C GLY A 56 -9.44 7.87 6.67
N VAL A 57 -9.32 7.31 5.46
CA VAL A 57 -8.42 7.83 4.41
C VAL A 57 -8.80 9.25 4.02
N GLY A 58 -10.08 9.53 3.80
CA GLY A 58 -10.58 10.87 3.48
C GLY A 58 -10.29 11.89 4.58
N THR A 59 -10.44 11.49 5.84
CA THR A 59 -10.11 12.33 7.00
C THR A 59 -8.61 12.65 7.07
N MET A 60 -7.74 11.65 6.88
CA MET A 60 -6.29 11.90 6.86
C MET A 60 -5.88 12.82 5.70
N LYS A 61 -6.51 12.62 4.53
CA LYS A 61 -6.26 13.43 3.34
C LYS A 61 -6.67 14.89 3.56
N SER A 62 -7.86 15.15 4.10
CA SER A 62 -8.32 16.53 4.33
C SER A 62 -7.45 17.27 5.35
N ILE A 63 -6.98 16.58 6.40
CA ILE A 63 -6.02 17.15 7.36
C ILE A 63 -4.71 17.51 6.65
N LYS A 64 -4.16 16.61 5.83
CA LYS A 64 -2.93 16.84 5.07
C LYS A 64 -3.05 18.04 4.12
N GLU A 65 -4.14 18.11 3.36
CA GLU A 65 -4.38 19.20 2.40
C GLU A 65 -4.55 20.55 3.10
N TYR A 66 -5.14 20.57 4.29
CA TYR A 66 -5.26 21.79 5.10
C TYR A 66 -3.92 22.25 5.67
N LEU A 67 -3.13 21.33 6.23
CA LEU A 67 -1.87 21.65 6.90
C LEU A 67 -0.70 21.88 5.95
N ASP A 68 -0.72 21.25 4.78
CA ASP A 68 0.38 21.28 3.81
C ASP A 68 -0.17 21.31 2.36
N PRO A 69 -0.83 22.43 1.96
CA PRO A 69 -1.49 22.56 0.66
C PRO A 69 -0.52 22.50 -0.52
N ASP A 70 0.73 22.94 -0.33
CA ASP A 70 1.78 22.90 -1.35
C ASP A 70 2.56 21.57 -1.35
N ASN A 71 2.16 20.62 -0.49
CA ASN A 71 2.78 19.31 -0.32
C ASN A 71 4.30 19.36 -0.10
N ILE A 72 4.77 20.30 0.73
CA ILE A 72 6.19 20.43 1.11
C ILE A 72 6.68 19.13 1.78
N PHE A 73 5.85 18.49 2.60
CA PHE A 73 6.09 17.17 3.18
C PHE A 73 5.62 16.03 2.25
N GLY A 74 6.08 16.04 1.00
CA GLY A 74 5.64 15.18 -0.11
C GLY A 74 6.26 13.78 -0.17
N SER A 75 6.34 13.07 0.96
CA SER A 75 6.89 11.69 0.99
C SER A 75 5.98 10.62 0.36
N ASN A 76 4.72 10.97 0.10
CA ASN A 76 3.63 10.11 -0.38
C ASN A 76 3.45 8.82 0.45
N ASN A 77 3.65 8.93 1.76
CA ASN A 77 3.31 7.86 2.70
C ASN A 77 1.82 7.95 3.09
N LEU A 78 1.24 6.84 3.54
CA LEU A 78 -0.12 6.70 4.11
C LEU A 78 -1.29 6.89 3.14
N ILE A 79 -1.38 8.02 2.43
CA ILE A 79 -2.54 8.35 1.59
C ILE A 79 -2.35 7.67 0.23
N PRO A 80 -3.23 6.75 -0.20
CA PRO A 80 -3.16 6.15 -1.52
C PRO A 80 -3.27 7.22 -2.60
N GLU A 81 -2.50 7.07 -3.68
CA GLU A 81 -2.71 7.90 -4.86
C GLU A 81 -4.11 7.66 -5.42
N SER A 82 -4.68 8.70 -6.06
CA SER A 82 -6.04 8.61 -6.60
C SER A 82 -6.13 7.54 -7.68
N ASP A 83 -7.29 6.92 -7.81
CA ASP A 83 -7.53 5.88 -8.81
C ASP A 83 -7.24 6.40 -10.24
N ALA A 84 -7.46 7.69 -10.50
CA ALA A 84 -7.13 8.34 -11.77
C ALA A 84 -5.61 8.40 -12.07
N VAL A 85 -4.76 8.60 -11.05
CA VAL A 85 -3.29 8.56 -11.21
C VAL A 85 -2.83 7.13 -11.45
N ASN A 86 -3.40 6.17 -10.71
CA ASN A 86 -3.10 4.75 -10.89
C ASN A 86 -3.51 4.23 -12.28
N GLU A 87 -4.63 4.71 -12.83
CA GLU A 87 -5.08 4.39 -14.20
C GLU A 87 -4.14 4.98 -15.26
N HIS A 88 -3.70 6.23 -15.10
CA HIS A 88 -2.75 6.86 -16.03
C HIS A 88 -1.38 6.17 -16.05
N LEU A 89 -0.92 5.64 -14.91
CA LEU A 89 0.31 4.85 -14.83
C LEU A 89 0.16 3.49 -15.53
N LYS A 90 -0.99 2.82 -15.34
CA LYS A 90 -1.30 1.55 -16.04
C LYS A 90 -1.44 1.72 -17.55
N ALA A 91 -1.89 2.88 -18.03
CA ALA A 91 -2.03 3.17 -19.46
C ALA A 91 -0.68 3.45 -20.17
N LYS A 92 0.41 3.59 -19.42
CA LYS A 92 1.76 3.87 -19.95
C LYS A 92 2.71 2.67 -19.92
N LEU A 93 2.27 1.54 -19.38
CA LEU A 93 2.98 0.25 -19.38
C LEU A 93 2.32 -0.69 -20.39
#